data_AF-A0A821HC64-F1
#
_entry.id   AF-A0A821HC64-F1
#
_cell.length_a   1.000
_cell.length_b   1.000
_cell.length_c   1.000
_cell.angle_alpha   90.00
_cell.angle_beta   90.00
_cell.angle_gamma   90.00
#
_symmetry.space_group_name_H-M   'P 1'
#
loop_
_entity.id
_entity.type
_entity.pdbx_description
1 polymer ?
#
loop_
_entity_poly.entity_id
_entity_poly.type
_entity_poly.pdbx_seq_one_letter_code
_entity_poly.pdbx_strand_id
1 'polypeptide(L)'
;MYPKYPSLNTNYNNNRNENRNYFTTSEQRMPAFQQFIRRYEINPTFAKKLLALDGYEIVFICDDSGSMNTPLGDVYGPYKNAATRWAELKQTVSIIVDLACLL
;
A
#
# COMPACT_ATOMS: atom_id res chain seq x y z
N MET A 1 13.85 -16.80 57.21
CA MET A 1 15.00 -16.25 56.45
C MET A 1 15.14 -17.12 55.20
N TYR A 2 14.67 -16.65 54.05
CA TYR A 2 14.77 -17.41 52.79
C TYR A 2 16.15 -17.17 52.14
N PRO A 3 16.75 -18.19 51.49
CA PRO A 3 18.02 -18.00 50.79
C PRO A 3 17.86 -17.05 49.61
N LYS A 4 18.79 -16.10 49.48
CA LYS A 4 18.92 -15.21 48.32
C LYS A 4 19.38 -16.04 47.11
N TYR A 5 18.60 -16.03 46.03
CA TYR A 5 19.03 -16.59 44.77
C TYR A 5 20.14 -15.71 44.15
N PRO A 6 21.21 -16.30 43.59
CA PRO A 6 22.19 -15.54 42.82
C PRO A 6 21.57 -15.07 41.50
N SER A 7 21.73 -13.79 41.19
CA SER A 7 21.39 -13.21 39.90
C SER A 7 22.31 -13.76 38.82
N LEU A 8 21.82 -14.68 38.00
CA LEU A 8 22.49 -15.06 36.77
C LEU A 8 22.25 -13.96 35.73
N ASN A 9 23.22 -13.05 35.67
CA ASN A 9 23.46 -12.23 34.48
C ASN A 9 23.89 -13.19 33.37
N THR A 10 22.99 -13.43 32.42
CA THR A 10 23.39 -14.03 31.15
C THR A 10 22.76 -13.20 30.06
N ASN A 11 23.58 -12.30 29.50
CA ASN A 11 23.44 -11.79 28.15
C ASN A 11 23.39 -12.98 27.18
N TYR A 12 22.22 -13.59 27.02
CA TYR A 12 21.92 -14.44 25.87
C TYR A 12 21.20 -13.59 24.83
N ASN A 13 22.00 -13.21 23.85
CA ASN A 13 21.67 -12.52 22.63
C ASN A 13 20.59 -13.30 21.85
N ASN A 14 19.30 -13.02 22.11
CA ASN A 14 18.19 -13.56 21.31
C ASN A 14 17.94 -12.68 20.08
N ASN A 15 18.96 -12.62 19.21
CA ASN A 15 18.89 -12.08 17.86
C ASN A 15 18.38 -13.15 16.86
N ARG A 16 17.22 -13.76 17.16
CA ARG A 16 16.52 -14.69 16.25
C ARG A 16 15.03 -14.65 16.51
N ASN A 17 14.36 -13.65 15.93
CA ASN A 17 13.00 -13.73 15.38
C ASN A 17 12.65 -12.38 14.74
N GLU A 18 13.43 -11.98 13.73
CA GLU A 18 13.01 -10.93 12.79
C GLU A 18 12.10 -11.52 11.71
N ASN A 19 10.92 -12.01 12.12
CA ASN A 19 9.75 -12.02 11.25
C ASN A 19 8.80 -10.97 11.82
N ARG A 20 9.18 -9.70 11.65
CA ARG A 20 8.27 -8.57 11.83
C ARG A 20 7.23 -8.69 10.71
N ASN A 21 6.20 -9.47 10.98
CA ASN A 21 4.92 -9.31 10.30
C ASN A 21 4.46 -7.88 10.59
N TYR A 22 4.73 -6.95 9.67
CA TYR A 22 4.23 -5.59 9.69
C TYR A 22 2.72 -5.63 9.38
N PHE A 23 1.93 -6.21 10.28
CA PHE A 23 0.50 -5.97 10.30
C PHE A 23 0.30 -4.68 11.07
N THR A 24 0.18 -3.57 10.34
CA THR A 24 -0.41 -2.33 10.86
C THR A 24 -1.78 -2.70 11.43
N THR A 25 -2.02 -2.36 12.70
CA THR A 25 -3.31 -2.65 13.33
C THR A 25 -4.43 -1.94 12.58
N SER A 26 -5.64 -2.48 12.57
CA SER A 26 -6.81 -1.85 11.92
C SER A 26 -7.01 -0.40 12.38
N GLU A 27 -6.69 -0.12 13.64
CA GLU A 27 -6.69 1.22 14.24
C GLU A 27 -5.67 2.19 13.60
N GLN A 28 -4.52 1.70 13.14
CA GLN A 28 -3.51 2.50 12.44
C GLN A 28 -3.84 2.70 10.96
N ARG A 29 -4.59 1.78 10.33
CA ARG A 29 -5.00 1.88 8.93
C ARG A 29 -6.10 2.91 8.69
N MET A 30 -7.02 3.07 9.64
CA MET A 30 -8.18 3.96 9.50
C MET A 30 -7.82 5.45 9.25
N PRO A 31 -6.88 6.09 9.99
CA PRO A 31 -6.48 7.46 9.68
C PRO A 31 -5.86 7.62 8.29
N ALA A 32 -5.07 6.62 7.86
CA ALA A 32 -4.43 6.61 6.55
C ALA A 32 -5.46 6.40 5.43
N PHE A 33 -6.45 5.52 5.63
CA PHE A 33 -7.62 5.38 4.75
C PHE A 33 -8.39 6.70 4.61
N GLN A 34 -8.66 7.41 5.70
CA GLN A 34 -9.32 8.72 5.63
C GLN A 34 -8.50 9.76 4.87
N GLN A 35 -7.17 9.76 5.00
CA GLN A 35 -6.30 10.61 4.18
C GLN A 35 -6.35 10.22 2.70
N PHE A 36 -6.35 8.92 2.38
CA PHE A 36 -6.50 8.41 1.02
C PHE A 36 -7.82 8.88 0.38
N ILE A 37 -8.95 8.71 1.07
CA ILE A 37 -10.27 9.15 0.60
C ILE A 37 -10.28 10.66 0.31
N ARG A 38 -9.66 11.48 1.18
CA ARG A 38 -9.55 12.93 0.95
C ARG A 38 -8.66 13.27 -0.24
N ARG A 39 -7.51 12.59 -0.39
CA ARG A 39 -6.54 12.84 -1.46
C ARG A 39 -7.14 12.62 -2.84
N TYR A 40 -7.95 11.58 -3.00
CA TYR A 40 -8.60 11.23 -4.28
C TYR A 40 -10.03 11.75 -4.38
N GLU A 41 -10.44 12.62 -3.45
CA GLU A 41 -11.78 13.24 -3.42
C GLU A 41 -12.92 12.21 -3.53
N ILE A 42 -12.73 11.02 -2.95
CA ILE A 42 -13.69 9.93 -3.05
C ILE A 42 -14.93 10.30 -2.24
N ASN A 43 -16.09 10.26 -2.90
CA ASN A 43 -17.36 10.56 -2.25
C ASN A 43 -17.60 9.63 -1.03
N PRO A 44 -18.08 10.15 0.11
CA PRO A 44 -18.25 9.38 1.35
C PRO A 44 -19.09 8.10 1.22
N THR A 45 -20.09 8.10 0.34
CA THR A 45 -20.93 6.93 0.08
C THR A 45 -20.14 5.81 -0.60
N PHE A 46 -19.20 6.16 -1.49
CA PHE A 46 -18.30 5.18 -2.12
C PHE A 46 -17.19 4.75 -1.16
N ALA A 47 -16.68 5.65 -0.32
CA ALA A 47 -15.68 5.30 0.71
C ALA A 47 -16.17 4.17 1.63
N LYS A 48 -17.45 4.20 2.04
CA LYS A 48 -18.07 3.10 2.82
C LYS A 48 -18.10 1.77 2.06
N LYS A 49 -18.31 1.80 0.74
CA LYS A 49 -18.29 0.59 -0.09
C LYS A 49 -16.87 0.03 -0.24
N LEU A 50 -15.85 0.88 -0.27
CA LEU A 50 -14.45 0.43 -0.31
C LEU A 50 -14.06 -0.34 0.96
N LEU A 51 -14.54 0.06 2.14
CA LEU A 51 -14.32 -0.70 3.38
C LEU A 51 -14.91 -2.11 3.34
N ALA A 52 -15.92 -2.37 2.50
CA ALA A 52 -16.48 -3.71 2.35
C ALA A 52 -15.53 -4.69 1.62
N LEU A 53 -14.44 -4.18 1.05
CA LEU A 53 -13.38 -4.97 0.43
C LEU A 53 -12.29 -5.41 1.42
N ASP A 54 -12.36 -5.00 2.69
CA ASP A 54 -11.41 -5.45 3.73
C ASP A 54 -11.44 -6.98 3.89
N GLY A 55 -10.25 -7.58 3.93
CA GLY A 55 -10.05 -9.02 4.01
C GLY A 55 -10.20 -9.79 2.69
N TYR A 56 -10.49 -9.13 1.57
CA TYR A 56 -10.53 -9.77 0.25
C TYR A 56 -9.18 -9.73 -0.46
N GLU A 57 -8.92 -10.73 -1.30
CA GLU A 57 -7.76 -10.72 -2.20
C GLU A 57 -8.04 -9.85 -3.43
N ILE A 58 -7.13 -8.91 -3.72
CA ILE A 58 -7.19 -8.05 -4.90
C ILE A 58 -6.21 -8.59 -5.93
N VAL A 59 -6.73 -8.99 -7.10
CA VAL A 59 -5.94 -9.54 -8.21
C VAL A 59 -5.93 -8.55 -9.37
N PHE A 60 -4.75 -8.25 -9.90
CA PHE A 60 -4.57 -7.40 -11.07
C PHE A 60 -4.32 -8.23 -12.32
N ILE A 61 -5.06 -7.95 -13.39
CA ILE A 61 -4.79 -8.44 -14.74
C ILE A 61 -4.56 -7.20 -15.59
N CYS A 62 -3.31 -6.96 -15.96
CA CYS A 62 -2.88 -5.76 -16.67
C CYS A 62 -2.69 -6.06 -18.16
N ASP A 63 -3.17 -5.16 -19.03
CA ASP A 63 -2.84 -5.19 -20.45
C ASP A 63 -1.39 -4.74 -20.65
N ASP A 64 -0.60 -5.56 -21.34
CA ASP A 64 0.78 -5.31 -21.74
C ASP A 64 0.95 -5.24 -23.27
N SER A 65 -0.17 -5.16 -24.00
CA SER A 65 -0.16 -5.07 -25.46
C SER A 65 0.62 -3.85 -25.97
N GLY A 66 1.09 -3.93 -27.22
CA GLY A 66 1.80 -2.81 -27.87
C GLY A 66 1.01 -1.50 -27.92
N SER A 67 -0.33 -1.57 -27.83
CA SER A 67 -1.22 -0.40 -27.78
C SER A 67 -1.05 0.44 -26.50
N MET A 68 -0.44 -0.12 -25.46
CA MET A 68 -0.14 0.59 -24.22
C MET A 68 0.96 1.66 -24.39
N ASN A 69 1.71 1.63 -25.49
CA ASN A 69 2.66 2.69 -25.84
C ASN A 69 2.01 3.94 -26.44
N THR A 70 0.69 3.93 -26.69
CA THR A 70 0.00 5.08 -27.26
C THR A 70 0.11 6.30 -26.34
N PRO A 71 0.59 7.45 -26.84
CA PRO A 71 0.59 8.72 -26.14
C PRO A 71 -0.82 9.19 -25.73
N LEU A 72 -0.93 9.74 -24.52
CA LEU A 72 -2.09 10.42 -23.99
C LEU A 72 -1.95 11.92 -24.28
N GLY A 73 -2.31 12.30 -25.50
CA GLY A 73 -2.31 13.70 -25.96
C GLY A 73 -1.08 14.12 -26.77
N ASP A 74 -1.10 15.37 -27.20
CA ASP A 74 -0.08 15.94 -28.08
C ASP A 74 1.17 16.33 -27.28
N VAL A 75 2.32 15.79 -27.67
CA VAL A 75 3.62 16.14 -27.10
C VAL A 75 4.09 17.45 -27.68
N TYR A 76 3.86 18.55 -26.97
CA TYR A 76 4.44 19.85 -27.35
C TYR A 76 5.81 20.03 -26.70
N GLY A 77 6.87 19.78 -27.48
CA GLY A 77 8.25 20.17 -27.17
C GLY A 77 9.28 19.05 -27.35
N PRO A 78 10.53 19.39 -27.73
CA PRO A 78 11.57 18.42 -28.12
C PRO A 78 12.09 17.51 -26.99
N TYR A 79 11.72 17.77 -25.74
CA TYR A 79 12.24 17.07 -24.56
C TYR A 79 11.16 16.49 -23.64
N LYS A 80 9.88 16.50 -24.05
CA LYS A 80 8.81 15.91 -23.25
C LYS A 80 8.53 14.49 -23.75
N ASN A 81 8.63 13.51 -22.86
CA ASN A 81 8.02 12.21 -23.13
C ASN A 81 6.52 12.35 -22.92
N ALA A 82 5.70 11.94 -23.90
CA ALA A 82 4.27 11.82 -23.68
C ALA A 82 4.01 10.86 -22.52
N ALA A 83 3.04 11.20 -21.66
CA ALA A 83 2.43 10.17 -20.84
C ALA A 83 1.83 9.14 -21.81
N THR A 84 2.10 7.86 -21.61
CA THR A 84 1.51 6.78 -22.42
C THR A 84 0.35 6.14 -21.66
N ARG A 85 -0.51 5.39 -22.35
CA ARG A 85 -1.51 4.53 -21.70
C ARG A 85 -0.88 3.62 -20.64
N TRP A 86 0.34 3.13 -20.86
CA TRP A 86 1.11 2.38 -19.87
C TRP A 86 1.41 3.19 -18.61
N ALA A 87 1.76 4.47 -18.76
CA ALA A 87 1.99 5.35 -17.62
C ALA A 87 0.71 5.55 -16.80
N GLU A 88 -0.43 5.74 -17.45
CA GLU A 88 -1.75 5.85 -16.80
C GLU A 88 -2.17 4.55 -16.10
N LEU A 89 -1.96 3.39 -16.74
CA LEU A 89 -2.24 2.10 -16.12
C LEU A 89 -1.43 1.92 -14.83
N LYS A 90 -0.12 2.21 -14.87
CA LYS A 90 0.74 2.14 -13.68
C LYS A 90 0.27 3.08 -12.58
N GLN A 91 -0.14 4.30 -12.94
CA GLN A 91 -0.69 5.26 -11.96
C GLN A 91 -1.95 4.69 -11.31
N THR A 92 -2.89 4.17 -12.11
CA THR A 92 -4.13 3.58 -11.61
C THR A 92 -3.86 2.39 -10.69
N VAL A 93 -2.99 1.46 -11.11
CA VAL A 93 -2.61 0.30 -10.29
C VAL A 93 -1.95 0.75 -8.98
N SER A 94 -1.07 1.75 -9.02
CA SER A 94 -0.46 2.29 -7.80
C SER A 94 -1.51 2.80 -6.80
N ILE A 95 -2.55 3.49 -7.26
CA ILE A 95 -3.64 3.97 -6.40
C ILE A 95 -4.39 2.81 -5.76
N ILE A 96 -4.65 1.74 -6.53
CA ILE A 96 -5.37 0.56 -6.01
C ILE A 96 -4.48 -0.22 -5.04
N VAL A 97 -3.18 -0.31 -5.28
CA VAL A 97 -2.23 -0.93 -4.34
C VAL A 97 -2.16 -0.15 -3.03
N ASP A 98 -2.12 1.19 -3.10
CA ASP A 98 -2.18 2.03 -1.90
C ASP A 98 -3.47 1.79 -1.12
N LEU A 99 -4.62 1.69 -1.80
CA LEU A 99 -5.89 1.30 -1.18
C LEU A 99 -5.80 -0.08 -0.53
N ALA A 100 -5.26 -1.08 -1.24
CA ALA A 100 -5.15 -2.46 -0.76
C ALA A 100 -4.30 -2.57 0.52
N CYS A 101 -3.30 -1.70 0.69
CA CYS A 101 -2.48 -1.65 1.91
C CYS A 101 -3.22 -1.05 3.12
N LEU A 102 -4.35 -0.37 2.88
CA LEU A 102 -5.15 0.34 3.88
C LEU A 102 -6.42 -0.40 4.31
N LEU A 103 -6.83 -1.41 3.52
CA LEU A 103 -7.91 -2.32 3.85
C LEU A 103 -7.33 -3.43 4.72
#